data_AF-A0A257U4N7-F1
#
_entry.id   AF-A0A257U4N7-F1
#
_cell.length_a   1.000
_cell.length_b   1.000
_cell.length_c   1.000
_cell.angle_alpha   90.00
_cell.angle_beta   90.00
_cell.angle_gamma   90.00
#
_symmetry.space_group_name_H-M   'P 1'
#
loop_
_entity.id
_entity.type
_entity.pdbx_description
1 polymer ?
#
loop_
_entity_poly.entity_id
_entity_poly.type
_entity_poly.pdbx_seq_one_letter_code
_entity_poly.pdbx_strand_id
1 'polypeptide(L)' 'MKVQRGDVILTRVPHAAGGRGKKRPAVVIQADKYNQSERHIIVAEITGNLAAPRTRRIC' A
#
# COMPACT_ATOMS: atom_id res chain seq x y z
N MET A 1 -6.39 -12.73 -9.45
CA MET A 1 -6.80 -11.33 -9.67
C MET A 1 -5.86 -10.77 -10.72
N LYS A 2 -6.36 -10.21 -11.82
CA LYS A 2 -5.49 -9.69 -12.89
C LYS A 2 -5.21 -8.22 -12.57
N VAL A 3 -4.09 -7.97 -11.90
CA VAL A 3 -3.62 -6.62 -11.51
C VAL A 3 -2.41 -6.28 -12.36
N GLN A 4 -2.41 -5.08 -12.93
CA GLN A 4 -1.31 -4.55 -13.73
C GLN A 4 -0.59 -3.43 -12.98
N ARG A 5 0.68 -3.23 -13.31
CA ARG A 5 1.47 -2.13 -12.79
C ARG A 5 0.78 -0.81 -13.15
N GLY A 6 0.58 0.05 -12.16
CA GLY A 6 -0.14 1.31 -12.31
C GLY A 6 -1.62 1.24 -11.95
N ASP A 7 -2.18 0.04 -11.74
CA ASP A 7 -3.55 -0.08 -11.21
C ASP A 7 -3.64 0.51 -9.80
N VAL A 8 -4.73 1.23 -9.54
CA VAL A 8 -5.05 1.74 -8.20
C VAL A 8 -6.07 0.80 -7.56
N ILE A 9 -5.69 0.20 -6.45
CA ILE A 9 -6.52 -0.75 -5.70
C ILE A 9 -6.84 -0.22 -4.31
N LEU A 10 -8.03 -0.56 -3.80
CA LEU A 10 -8.39 -0.30 -2.41
C LEU A 10 -7.92 -1.48 -1.55
N THR A 11 -6.84 -1.26 -0.78
CA THR A 11 -6.29 -2.28 0.11
C THR A 11 -6.20 -1.80 1.54
N ARG A 12 -6.06 -2.74 2.47
CA ARG A 12 -5.82 -2.44 3.88
C ARG A 12 -4.32 -2.36 4.10
N VAL A 13 -3.80 -1.14 4.21
CA VAL A 13 -2.38 -0.93 4.53
C VAL A 13 -2.23 -0.93 6.06
N PRO A 14 -1.36 -1.78 6.63
CA PRO A 14 -1.06 -1.74 8.05
C PRO A 14 -0.34 -0.44 8.37
N HIS A 15 -0.82 0.30 9.38
CA HIS A 15 -0.14 1.51 9.81
C HIS A 15 1.01 1.14 10.77
N ALA A 16 2.17 1.79 10.64
CA ALA A 16 3.35 1.52 11.46
C ALA A 16 3.09 1.62 12.99
N ALA A 17 2.06 2.38 13.40
CA ALA A 17 1.63 2.49 14.80
C ALA A 17 0.78 1.30 15.31
N GLY A 18 0.71 0.18 14.59
CA GLY A 18 0.04 -1.07 15.05
C GLY A 18 -1.49 -1.03 15.08
N GLY A 19 -2.12 0.08 14.66
CA GLY A 19 -3.58 0.20 14.60
C GLY A 19 -4.22 -0.65 13.50
N ARG A 20 -5.52 -0.95 13.64
CA ARG A 20 -6.36 -1.61 12.62
C ARG A 20 -6.29 -0.78 11.32
N GLY A 21 -5.52 -1.25 10.35
CA GLY A 21 -5.25 -0.54 9.08
C GLY A 21 -6.54 -0.03 8.42
N LYS A 22 -6.50 1.22 7.94
CA LYS A 22 -7.62 1.82 7.19
C LYS A 22 -7.61 1.31 5.75
N LYS A 23 -8.78 1.18 5.11
CA LYS A 23 -8.85 0.96 3.66
C LYS A 23 -8.37 2.24 2.98
N ARG A 24 -7.31 2.14 2.19
CA ARG A 24 -6.70 3.26 1.49
C ARG A 24 -6.44 2.89 0.04
N PRO A 25 -6.50 3.86 -0.88
CA PRO A 25 -6.03 3.63 -2.24
C PRO A 25 -4.52 3.38 -2.21
N ALA A 26 -4.07 2.39 -2.99
CA ALA A 26 -2.68 2.06 -3.18
C ALA A 26 -2.44 1.76 -4.65
N VAL A 27 -1.28 2.17 -5.17
CA VAL A 27 -0.87 1.89 -6.55
C VAL A 27 0.00 0.63 -6.60
N VAL A 28 -0.26 -0.26 -7.56
CA VAL A 28 0.55 -1.44 -7.80
C VAL A 28 1.86 -1.01 -8.49
N ILE A 29 2.98 -1.23 -7.82
CA ILE A 29 4.32 -0.87 -8.35
C ILE A 29 5.12 -2.09 -8.82
N GLN A 30 4.68 -3.29 -8.46
CA GLN A 30 5.28 -4.55 -8.87
C GLN A 30 5.16 -4.76 -10.40
N ALA A 31 6.20 -5.35 -11.00
CA ALA A 31 6.21 -5.63 -12.44
C ALA A 31 5.22 -6.74 -12.81
N ASP A 32 4.60 -6.61 -13.98
CA ASP A 32 3.49 -7.46 -14.43
C ASP A 32 3.84 -8.95 -14.50
N LYS A 33 5.11 -9.27 -14.80
CA LYS A 33 5.64 -10.63 -14.81
C LYS A 33 5.45 -11.33 -13.46
N TYR A 34 5.61 -10.61 -12.35
CA TYR A 34 5.45 -11.15 -11.00
C TYR A 34 4.02 -11.04 -10.49
N ASN A 35 3.22 -10.11 -11.01
CA ASN A 35 1.81 -9.96 -10.63
C ASN A 35 0.96 -11.18 -11.00
N GLN A 36 1.43 -12.01 -11.94
CA GLN A 36 0.74 -13.23 -12.39
C GLN A 36 1.20 -14.49 -11.64
N SER A 37 2.45 -14.54 -11.15
CA SER A 37 3.01 -15.71 -10.45
C SER A 37 2.82 -15.64 -8.94
N GLU A 38 2.92 -14.45 -8.36
CA GLU A 38 3.00 -14.29 -6.91
C GLU A 38 1.64 -14.12 -6.26
N ARG A 39 1.49 -14.72 -5.07
CA ARG A 39 0.30 -14.51 -4.22
C ARG A 39 0.29 -13.12 -3.57
N HIS A 40 1.45 -12.49 -3.48
CA HIS A 40 1.65 -11.18 -2.86
C HIS A 40 2.02 -10.15 -3.93
N ILE A 41 1.55 -8.92 -3.73
CA ILE A 41 1.83 -7.79 -4.62
C ILE A 41 2.46 -6.65 -3.82
N ILE A 42 3.45 -6.00 -4.42
CA ILE A 42 4.07 -4.79 -3.88
C ILE A 42 3.24 -3.59 -4.33
N VAL A 43 2.80 -2.80 -3.35
CA VAL A 43 1.97 -1.61 -3.55
C VAL A 43 2.53 -0.42 -2.78
N ALA A 44 2.29 0.78 -3.28
CA ALA A 44 2.58 2.02 -2.58
C ALA A 44 1.27 2.70 -2.13
N GLU A 45 1.20 3.12 -0.86
CA GLU A 45 0.03 3.82 -0.32
C GLU A 45 -0.12 5.21 -0.96
N ILE A 46 -1.35 5.56 -1.36
CA ILE A 46 -1.71 6.92 -1.77
C ILE A 46 -2.34 7.64 -0.56
N THR A 47 -1.74 8.76 -0.16
CA THR A 47 -2.25 9.62 0.91
C THR A 47 -2.41 11.05 0.39
N GLY A 48 -3.54 11.68 0.70
CA GLY A 48 -3.74 13.12 0.47
C GLY A 48 -3.13 13.98 1.59
N ASN A 49 -2.76 13.37 2.72
CA ASN A 49 -2.04 14.06 3.77
C ASN A 49 -0.54 14.05 3.45
N LEU A 50 -0.06 15.16 2.87
CA LEU A 50 1.33 15.38 2.51
C LEU A 50 2.18 15.90 3.67
N ALA A 51 1.57 16.18 4.83
CA ALA A 51 2.34 16.47 6.03
C ALA A 51 3.14 15.22 6.39
N ALA A 52 4.46 15.38 6.58
CA ALA A 52 5.33 14.30 7.02
C ALA A 52 4.68 13.58 8.22
N PRO A 53 4.65 12.25 8.25
CA PRO A 53 4.12 11.53 9.39
C PRO A 53 4.90 12.01 10.61
N ARG A 54 4.21 12.64 11.58
CA ARG A 54 4.80 12.96 12.88
C ARG A 54 5.15 11.63 13.52
N THR A 55 6.40 11.20 13.34
CA THR A 55 6.96 10.05 14.04
C THR A 55 7.09 10.46 15.50
N ARG A 56 5.98 10.43 16.25
CA ARG A 56 6.08 10.34 17.71
C ARG A 56 6.72 8.99 17.96
N ARG A 57 8.01 8.98 18.30
CA ARG A 57 8.69 7.81 18.85
C ARG A 57 7.81 7.30 19.97
N ILE A 58 7.25 6.12 19.78
CA ILE A 58 6.74 5.31 20.88
C ILE A 58 8.01 4.72 21.47
N CYS A 59 8.47 5.33 22.56
CA CYS A 59 9.42 4.74 23.48
C CYS A 59 8.73 3.60 24.23
#